data_AF-A0A943X7I5-F1
#
_entry.id   AF-A0A943X7I5-F1
#
_cell.length_a   1.000
_cell.length_b   1.000
_cell.length_c   1.000
_cell.angle_alpha   90.00
_cell.angle_beta   90.00
_cell.angle_gamma   90.00
#
_symmetry.space_group_name_H-M   'P 1'
#
loop_
_entity.id
_entity.type
_entity.pdbx_description
1 polymer ?
#
loop_
_entity_poly.entity_id
_entity_poly.type
_entity_poly.pdbx_seq_one_letter_code
_entity_poly.pdbx_strand_id
1 'polypeptide(L)'
;MTFTKKLVEDFNKYPFDYQVMVTMLPLTMLTNTIIITYCTCATKIPMNYTWIQLTWISFITFLGTIITEILFHFLVTKPLSNSFTLWESTELTAKERTDILEATGSYPIKKAYELGFIFTMTGGIYALCSYYILKVDRHVSIFYFHLYISLAYIFTLISIYIIERKCSNFAIKIASQGIELKEKKFFGLSQRDNFIIYLVLPIIGTSLVSLHAVFFSFHPQTIYFTNDGNSMDTMMKMKQLGMYIKMNYTKPEIMNFMFKISFANAISTCILVLFYYIRILNSAKLMQNSLVMLNNKNIDNNNLFEVNIFSEDSYTMHLINRTILLFDSIIRNNTKTINDIDEISKMLSEISAQTTENVIKQSANIEEILATMQSVDNLSNKIETNFNEVITVASKTMGSVDTTFVGLNENFDKIKEITETNRVTIDNLKKLSEKIHAIRDVINSIDKFAEQTKTVAFNAELEANNISANGVDFTNVAEEIRHLSNNILELTKKIHGQITDIAYASEEIIATGNYCMKKTREGNEICVLLGEKFENIKQSAKTTSMGSTNIKESLHEQTNSFHQIVETLSQIAKSVRNFGASSTSIAETIDKLRQNSSHILALNNKYKKTENAQEGNSL
;
A
#
# COMPACT_ATOMS: atom_id res chain seq x y z
N MET A 1 68.65 -29.95 -14.39
CA MET A 1 67.61 -30.99 -14.19
C MET A 1 66.67 -30.67 -13.02
N THR A 2 67.18 -30.25 -11.84
CA THR A 2 66.36 -29.87 -10.67
C THR A 2 65.54 -28.59 -10.88
N PHE A 3 66.12 -27.57 -11.53
CA PHE A 3 65.43 -26.31 -11.88
C PHE A 3 64.28 -26.54 -12.86
N THR A 4 64.52 -27.30 -13.93
CA THR A 4 63.51 -27.68 -14.93
C THR A 4 62.34 -28.48 -14.35
N LYS A 5 62.59 -29.37 -13.37
CA LYS A 5 61.52 -30.14 -12.71
C LYS A 5 60.63 -29.24 -11.84
N LYS A 6 61.24 -28.33 -11.08
CA LYS A 6 60.53 -27.34 -10.24
C LYS A 6 59.74 -26.32 -11.09
N LEU A 7 60.25 -25.97 -12.26
CA LEU A 7 59.58 -25.10 -13.22
C LEU A 7 58.32 -25.79 -13.79
N VAL A 8 58.43 -27.05 -14.23
CA VAL A 8 57.30 -27.83 -14.76
C VAL A 8 56.22 -28.07 -13.70
N GLU A 9 56.61 -28.31 -12.44
CA GLU A 9 55.66 -28.40 -11.31
C GLU A 9 54.93 -27.07 -11.05
N ASP A 10 55.60 -25.92 -11.15
CA ASP A 10 54.99 -24.58 -10.98
C ASP A 10 54.07 -24.23 -12.16
N PHE A 11 54.41 -24.61 -13.40
CA PHE A 11 53.52 -24.44 -14.56
C PHE A 11 52.26 -25.32 -14.50
N ASN A 12 52.39 -26.57 -14.05
CA ASN A 12 51.24 -27.47 -13.91
C ASN A 12 50.25 -27.04 -12.81
N LYS A 13 50.68 -26.15 -11.90
CA LYS A 13 49.84 -25.58 -10.84
C LYS A 13 48.79 -24.58 -11.36
N TYR A 14 48.99 -24.03 -12.56
CA TYR A 14 48.22 -22.92 -13.11
C TYR A 14 47.65 -23.26 -14.51
N PRO A 15 46.34 -23.57 -14.64
CA PRO A 15 45.76 -24.06 -15.90
C PRO A 15 45.88 -23.10 -17.08
N PHE A 16 45.73 -21.79 -16.84
CA PHE A 16 45.86 -20.76 -17.88
C PHE A 16 47.31 -20.64 -18.38
N ASP A 17 48.27 -20.59 -17.45
CA ASP A 17 49.69 -20.50 -17.73
C ASP A 17 50.20 -21.69 -18.55
N TYR A 18 49.81 -22.90 -18.13
CA TYR A 18 50.11 -24.14 -18.84
C TYR A 18 49.57 -24.11 -20.28
N GLN A 19 48.30 -23.70 -20.47
CA GLN A 19 47.70 -23.63 -21.80
C GLN A 19 48.40 -22.62 -22.72
N VAL A 20 48.81 -21.47 -22.20
CA VAL A 20 49.53 -20.47 -23.00
C VAL A 20 50.94 -20.98 -23.35
N MET A 21 51.68 -21.50 -22.38
CA MET A 21 53.05 -21.99 -22.59
C MET A 21 53.11 -23.14 -23.60
N VAL A 22 52.26 -24.16 -23.45
CA VAL A 22 52.22 -25.34 -24.34
C VAL A 22 51.87 -24.96 -25.77
N THR A 23 51.07 -23.91 -25.95
CA THR A 23 50.67 -23.46 -27.29
C THR A 23 51.73 -22.54 -27.92
N MET A 24 52.32 -21.64 -27.13
CA MET A 24 53.19 -20.58 -27.65
C MET A 24 54.63 -21.03 -27.84
N LEU A 25 55.21 -21.80 -26.91
CA LEU A 25 56.62 -22.17 -26.98
C LEU A 25 56.97 -22.98 -28.24
N PRO A 26 56.23 -24.04 -28.62
CA PRO A 26 56.51 -24.75 -29.87
C PRO A 26 56.30 -23.88 -31.11
N LEU A 27 55.31 -22.98 -31.06
CA LEU A 27 54.98 -22.08 -32.16
C LEU A 27 56.09 -21.06 -32.41
N THR A 28 56.65 -20.45 -31.36
CA THR A 28 57.77 -19.51 -31.47
C THR A 28 59.04 -20.19 -31.98
N MET A 29 59.30 -21.42 -31.52
CA MET A 29 60.44 -22.22 -31.97
C MET A 29 60.32 -22.56 -33.46
N LEU A 30 59.17 -23.10 -33.88
CA LEU A 30 58.89 -23.46 -35.27
C LEU A 30 58.97 -22.23 -36.18
N THR A 31 58.44 -21.10 -35.71
CA THR A 31 58.48 -19.83 -36.43
C THR A 31 59.92 -19.37 -36.67
N ASN A 32 60.76 -19.35 -35.63
CA ASN A 32 62.17 -18.99 -35.78
C ASN A 32 62.89 -19.89 -36.79
N THR A 33 62.65 -21.21 -36.75
CA THR A 33 63.23 -22.14 -37.72
C THR A 33 62.76 -21.86 -39.15
N ILE A 34 61.47 -21.59 -39.35
CA ILE A 34 60.90 -21.27 -40.67
C ILE A 34 61.47 -19.95 -41.20
N ILE A 35 61.52 -18.90 -40.37
CA ILE A 35 62.03 -17.58 -40.78
C ILE A 35 63.51 -17.68 -41.16
N ILE A 36 64.34 -18.35 -40.35
CA ILE A 36 65.77 -18.51 -40.65
C ILE A 36 65.96 -19.34 -41.93
N THR A 37 65.21 -20.44 -42.09
CA THR A 37 65.25 -21.27 -43.30
C THR A 37 64.85 -20.45 -44.53
N TYR A 38 63.79 -19.66 -44.44
CA TYR A 38 63.32 -18.78 -45.50
C TYR A 38 64.38 -17.73 -45.89
N CYS A 39 65.01 -17.07 -44.93
CA CYS A 39 66.10 -16.12 -45.18
C CYS A 39 67.31 -16.79 -45.86
N THR A 40 67.64 -18.03 -45.51
CA THR A 40 68.73 -18.78 -46.17
C THR A 40 68.37 -19.25 -47.59
N CYS A 41 67.14 -19.74 -47.81
CA CYS A 41 66.69 -20.19 -49.13
C CYS A 41 66.53 -19.04 -50.13
N ALA A 42 66.09 -17.86 -49.66
CA ALA A 42 65.97 -16.69 -50.48
C ALA A 42 67.32 -16.28 -51.10
N THR A 43 68.43 -16.47 -50.39
CA THR A 43 69.70 -15.76 -50.66
C THR A 43 70.76 -16.59 -51.36
N LYS A 44 70.53 -17.89 -51.56
CA LYS A 44 71.43 -18.82 -52.27
C LYS A 44 72.87 -18.87 -51.73
N ILE A 45 73.06 -18.77 -50.41
CA ILE A 45 74.35 -19.07 -49.77
C ILE A 45 74.68 -20.56 -50.02
N PRO A 46 75.95 -20.95 -50.31
CA PRO A 46 76.30 -22.35 -50.54
C PRO A 46 75.94 -23.22 -49.33
N MET A 47 75.30 -24.36 -49.58
CA MET A 47 74.69 -25.23 -48.56
C MET A 47 75.64 -25.63 -47.43
N ASN A 48 76.95 -25.72 -47.71
CA ASN A 48 77.95 -26.12 -46.72
C ASN A 48 78.18 -25.07 -45.61
N TYR A 49 77.99 -23.78 -45.90
CA TYR A 49 78.13 -22.70 -44.92
C TYR A 49 76.80 -22.40 -44.19
N THR A 50 75.66 -22.71 -44.82
CA THR A 50 74.33 -22.52 -44.22
C THR A 50 74.04 -23.50 -43.09
N TRP A 51 74.55 -24.74 -43.14
CA TRP A 51 74.30 -25.72 -42.08
C TRP A 51 74.96 -25.35 -40.73
N ILE A 52 76.19 -24.83 -40.76
CA ILE A 52 76.89 -24.37 -39.56
C ILE A 52 76.22 -23.11 -38.97
N GLN A 53 75.75 -22.19 -39.82
CA GLN A 53 74.97 -21.05 -39.37
C GLN A 53 73.61 -21.46 -38.80
N LEU A 54 72.87 -22.33 -39.49
CA LEU A 54 71.55 -22.77 -39.05
C LEU A 54 71.66 -23.39 -37.66
N THR A 55 72.63 -24.28 -37.44
CA THR A 55 72.81 -24.96 -36.15
C THR A 55 73.19 -24.01 -35.01
N TRP A 56 74.23 -23.17 -35.17
CA TRP A 56 74.66 -22.27 -34.10
C TRP A 56 73.67 -21.13 -33.82
N ILE A 57 73.12 -20.53 -34.87
CA ILE A 57 72.14 -19.44 -34.73
C ILE A 57 70.85 -20.02 -34.16
N SER A 58 70.31 -21.12 -34.71
CA SER A 58 69.12 -21.74 -34.14
C SER A 58 69.33 -22.11 -32.67
N PHE A 59 70.53 -22.57 -32.27
CA PHE A 59 70.84 -22.84 -30.87
C PHE A 59 70.83 -21.59 -29.98
N ILE A 60 71.47 -20.50 -30.39
CA ILE A 60 71.50 -19.23 -29.63
C ILE A 60 70.09 -18.64 -29.53
N THR A 61 69.32 -18.68 -30.62
CA THR A 61 67.94 -18.16 -30.65
C THR A 61 66.98 -19.03 -29.86
N PHE A 62 67.22 -20.35 -29.86
CA PHE A 62 66.48 -21.31 -29.05
C PHE A 62 66.69 -21.03 -27.56
N LEU A 63 67.95 -20.85 -27.14
CA LEU A 63 68.30 -20.53 -25.76
C LEU A 63 67.72 -19.16 -25.35
N GLY A 64 67.82 -18.16 -26.22
CA GLY A 64 67.23 -16.83 -26.00
C GLY A 64 65.71 -16.88 -25.83
N THR A 65 65.01 -17.62 -26.67
CA THR A 65 63.54 -17.79 -26.61
C THR A 65 63.11 -18.45 -25.31
N ILE A 66 63.84 -19.47 -24.84
CA ILE A 66 63.53 -20.14 -23.56
C ILE A 66 63.73 -19.17 -22.38
N ILE A 67 64.83 -18.41 -22.37
CA ILE A 67 65.11 -17.47 -21.27
C ILE A 67 64.04 -16.39 -21.18
N THR A 68 63.62 -15.82 -22.31
CA THR A 68 62.59 -14.78 -22.34
C THR A 68 61.22 -15.30 -21.91
N GLU A 69 60.85 -16.52 -22.33
CA GLU A 69 59.57 -17.13 -21.95
C GLU A 69 59.50 -17.39 -20.44
N ILE A 70 60.63 -17.81 -19.82
CA ILE A 70 60.75 -17.98 -18.37
C ILE A 70 60.58 -16.64 -17.65
N LEU A 71 61.22 -15.58 -18.13
CA LEU A 71 61.11 -14.25 -17.54
C LEU A 71 59.68 -13.71 -17.65
N PHE A 72 59.04 -13.88 -18.80
CA PHE A 72 57.66 -13.42 -19.03
C PHE A 72 56.65 -14.17 -18.18
N HIS A 73 56.85 -15.48 -17.98
CA HIS A 73 56.05 -16.26 -17.04
C HIS A 73 56.03 -15.61 -15.65
N PHE A 74 57.19 -15.30 -15.07
CA PHE A 74 57.24 -14.71 -13.73
C PHE A 74 56.70 -13.28 -13.66
N LEU A 75 56.91 -12.47 -14.69
CA LEU A 75 56.55 -11.05 -14.69
C LEU A 75 55.08 -10.78 -15.06
N VAL A 76 54.50 -11.60 -15.94
CA VAL A 76 53.20 -11.29 -16.56
C VAL A 76 52.21 -12.44 -16.43
N THR A 77 52.58 -13.66 -16.80
CA THR A 77 51.62 -14.78 -16.85
C THR A 77 51.23 -15.29 -15.45
N LYS A 78 52.18 -15.42 -14.54
CA LYS A 78 51.97 -15.92 -13.18
C LYS A 78 51.05 -15.02 -12.34
N PRO A 79 51.22 -13.68 -12.31
CA PRO A 79 50.27 -12.79 -11.61
C PRO A 79 48.83 -12.93 -12.14
N LEU A 80 48.64 -13.00 -13.46
CA LEU A 80 47.32 -13.15 -14.06
C LEU A 80 46.70 -14.53 -13.74
N SER A 81 47.51 -15.60 -13.78
CA SER A 81 46.99 -16.92 -13.46
C SER A 81 46.62 -17.06 -11.98
N ASN A 82 47.33 -16.38 -11.08
CA ASN A 82 46.92 -16.29 -9.67
C ASN A 82 45.55 -15.62 -9.52
N SER A 83 45.31 -14.53 -10.28
CA SER A 83 44.01 -13.86 -10.30
C SER A 83 42.88 -14.78 -10.77
N PHE A 84 43.12 -15.64 -11.77
CA PHE A 84 42.11 -16.64 -12.16
C PHE A 84 41.86 -17.68 -11.08
N THR A 85 42.90 -18.19 -10.42
CA THR A 85 42.70 -19.15 -9.32
C THR A 85 41.97 -18.54 -8.11
N LEU A 86 42.17 -17.24 -7.86
CA LEU A 86 41.44 -16.51 -6.83
C LEU A 86 39.96 -16.36 -7.21
N TRP A 87 39.69 -16.02 -8.46
CA TRP A 87 38.32 -15.96 -9.01
C TRP A 87 37.60 -17.31 -8.94
N GLU A 88 38.28 -18.43 -9.20
CA GLU A 88 37.66 -19.77 -9.12
C GLU A 88 37.39 -20.24 -7.68
N SER A 89 38.06 -19.66 -6.68
CA SER A 89 37.99 -20.11 -5.28
C SER A 89 37.21 -19.18 -4.34
N THR A 90 36.88 -17.95 -4.76
CA THR A 90 36.25 -16.94 -3.90
C THR A 90 35.16 -16.15 -4.63
N GLU A 91 34.10 -15.74 -3.92
CA GLU A 91 33.11 -14.80 -4.46
C GLU A 91 33.67 -13.38 -4.46
N LEU A 92 34.12 -12.93 -5.62
CA LEU A 92 34.67 -11.58 -5.81
C LEU A 92 33.58 -10.52 -5.95
N THR A 93 33.92 -9.26 -5.68
CA THR A 93 33.06 -8.11 -5.98
C THR A 93 33.02 -7.81 -7.48
N ALA A 94 32.01 -7.05 -7.93
CA ALA A 94 31.90 -6.65 -9.35
C ALA A 94 33.12 -5.86 -9.85
N LYS A 95 33.74 -5.06 -8.97
CA LYS A 95 34.96 -4.28 -9.25
C LYS A 95 36.18 -5.18 -9.42
N GLU A 96 36.37 -6.13 -8.51
CA GLU A 96 37.49 -7.09 -8.58
C GLU A 96 37.38 -7.98 -9.82
N ARG A 97 36.17 -8.41 -10.20
CA ARG A 97 35.94 -9.10 -11.48
C ARG A 97 36.29 -8.24 -12.69
N THR A 98 35.97 -6.94 -12.67
CA THR A 98 36.35 -6.00 -13.72
C THR A 98 37.87 -5.86 -13.84
N ASP A 99 38.59 -5.79 -12.71
CA ASP A 99 40.05 -5.65 -12.72
C ASP A 99 40.75 -6.91 -13.27
N ILE A 100 40.24 -8.11 -12.96
CA ILE A 100 40.74 -9.37 -13.55
C ILE A 100 40.44 -9.42 -15.06
N LEU A 101 39.25 -8.98 -15.47
CA LEU A 101 38.87 -8.91 -16.88
C LEU A 101 39.77 -7.95 -17.67
N GLU A 102 40.09 -6.78 -17.11
CA GLU A 102 41.01 -5.81 -17.69
C GLU A 102 42.44 -6.37 -17.81
N ALA A 103 42.92 -7.03 -16.75
CA ALA A 103 44.20 -7.72 -16.78
C ALA A 103 44.24 -8.80 -17.89
N THR A 104 43.15 -9.56 -18.03
CA THR A 104 42.99 -10.57 -19.07
C THR A 104 43.00 -9.96 -20.47
N GLY A 105 42.35 -8.82 -20.67
CA GLY A 105 42.29 -8.15 -21.98
C GLY A 105 43.58 -7.47 -22.40
N SER A 106 44.40 -7.06 -21.44
CA SER A 106 45.74 -6.52 -21.74
C SER A 106 46.79 -7.59 -22.06
N TYR A 107 46.52 -8.86 -21.73
CA TYR A 107 47.49 -9.95 -21.83
C TYR A 107 47.98 -10.26 -23.25
N PRO A 108 47.12 -10.36 -24.28
CA PRO A 108 47.56 -10.64 -25.66
C PRO A 108 48.54 -9.58 -26.20
N ILE A 109 48.31 -8.31 -25.88
CA ILE A 109 49.17 -7.19 -26.28
C ILE A 109 50.53 -7.27 -25.56
N LYS A 110 50.54 -7.56 -24.25
CA LYS A 110 51.81 -7.75 -23.50
C LYS A 110 52.63 -8.90 -24.09
N LYS A 111 51.97 -10.00 -24.45
CA LYS A 111 52.62 -11.15 -25.10
C LYS A 111 53.11 -10.81 -26.51
N ALA A 112 52.41 -9.96 -27.25
CA ALA A 112 52.86 -9.45 -28.54
C ALA A 112 54.18 -8.67 -28.43
N TYR A 113 54.32 -7.80 -27.44
CA TYR A 113 55.54 -7.03 -27.22
C TYR A 113 56.73 -7.93 -26.89
N GLU A 114 56.53 -8.96 -26.06
CA GLU A 114 57.57 -9.95 -25.76
C GLU A 114 58.02 -10.67 -27.04
N LEU A 115 57.07 -11.18 -27.83
CA LEU A 115 57.37 -11.87 -29.09
C LEU A 115 58.07 -10.95 -30.09
N GLY A 116 57.57 -9.73 -30.27
CA GLY A 116 58.18 -8.73 -31.15
C GLY A 116 59.61 -8.39 -30.73
N PHE A 117 59.88 -8.28 -29.42
CA PHE A 117 61.22 -8.06 -28.89
C PHE A 117 62.14 -9.25 -29.17
N ILE A 118 61.70 -10.49 -28.90
CA ILE A 118 62.46 -11.72 -29.16
C ILE A 118 62.84 -11.81 -30.63
N PHE A 119 61.88 -11.63 -31.52
CA PHE A 119 62.15 -11.75 -32.96
C PHE A 119 63.03 -10.60 -33.47
N THR A 120 62.88 -9.37 -32.97
CA THR A 120 63.75 -8.25 -33.37
C THR A 120 65.20 -8.47 -32.93
N MET A 121 65.41 -8.92 -31.68
CA MET A 121 66.74 -9.27 -31.18
C MET A 121 67.35 -10.42 -31.97
N THR A 122 66.55 -11.45 -32.26
CA THR A 122 66.98 -12.59 -33.06
C THR A 122 67.38 -12.19 -34.48
N GLY A 123 66.57 -11.35 -35.15
CA GLY A 123 66.89 -10.83 -36.47
C GLY A 123 68.17 -10.00 -36.46
N GLY A 124 68.40 -9.20 -35.41
CA GLY A 124 69.60 -8.39 -35.25
C GLY A 124 70.86 -9.24 -35.07
N ILE A 125 70.79 -10.27 -34.21
CA ILE A 125 71.87 -11.24 -34.03
C ILE A 125 72.15 -11.98 -35.34
N TYR A 126 71.10 -12.41 -36.05
CA TYR A 126 71.24 -13.07 -37.36
C TYR A 126 71.96 -12.19 -38.38
N ALA A 127 71.60 -10.91 -38.47
CA ALA A 127 72.23 -9.94 -39.36
C ALA A 127 73.70 -9.71 -38.98
N LEU A 128 73.99 -9.48 -37.70
CA LEU A 128 75.35 -9.27 -37.18
C LEU A 128 76.25 -10.49 -37.39
N CYS A 129 75.75 -11.70 -37.09
CA CYS A 129 76.46 -12.94 -37.33
C CYS A 129 76.73 -13.15 -38.83
N SER A 130 75.75 -12.85 -39.69
CA SER A 130 75.95 -12.92 -41.14
C SER A 130 77.04 -11.97 -41.63
N TYR A 131 77.15 -10.78 -41.03
CA TYR A 131 78.19 -9.81 -41.37
C TYR A 131 79.58 -10.20 -40.82
N TYR A 132 79.69 -10.47 -39.51
CA TYR A 132 80.99 -10.70 -38.87
C TYR A 132 81.55 -12.11 -39.09
N ILE A 133 80.69 -13.14 -39.10
CA ILE A 133 81.13 -14.55 -39.17
C ILE A 133 81.28 -15.00 -40.62
N LEU A 134 80.28 -14.71 -41.47
CA LEU A 134 80.33 -15.11 -42.89
C LEU A 134 80.95 -14.07 -43.82
N LYS A 135 81.26 -12.86 -43.32
CA LYS A 135 81.77 -11.75 -44.13
C LYS A 135 80.85 -11.42 -45.32
N VAL A 136 79.53 -11.57 -45.11
CA VAL A 136 78.51 -11.12 -46.06
C VAL A 136 78.50 -9.60 -46.08
N ASP A 137 78.22 -9.02 -47.25
CA ASP A 137 78.17 -7.57 -47.42
C ASP A 137 77.21 -6.89 -46.43
N ARG A 138 77.59 -5.71 -45.94
CA ARG A 138 76.80 -4.92 -44.96
C ARG A 138 75.38 -4.65 -45.45
N HIS A 139 75.19 -4.38 -46.73
CA HIS A 139 73.89 -4.08 -47.31
C HIS A 139 72.98 -5.30 -47.35
N VAL A 140 73.55 -6.47 -47.66
CA VAL A 140 72.85 -7.76 -47.66
C VAL A 140 72.47 -8.17 -46.23
N SER A 141 73.34 -7.92 -45.25
CA SER A 141 73.03 -8.13 -43.83
C SER A 141 71.89 -7.23 -43.32
N ILE A 142 71.87 -5.94 -43.70
CA ILE A 142 70.76 -5.01 -43.36
C ILE A 142 69.44 -5.44 -44.03
N PHE A 143 69.52 -5.98 -45.24
CA PHE A 143 68.35 -6.54 -45.93
C PHE A 143 67.78 -7.77 -45.20
N TYR A 144 68.65 -8.66 -44.69
CA TYR A 144 68.22 -9.81 -43.87
C TYR A 144 67.47 -9.38 -42.62
N PHE A 145 67.94 -8.33 -41.96
CA PHE A 145 67.29 -7.77 -40.79
C PHE A 145 65.86 -7.30 -41.10
N HIS A 146 65.65 -6.58 -42.21
CA HIS A 146 64.33 -6.07 -42.61
C HIS A 146 63.35 -7.18 -43.01
N LEU A 147 63.82 -8.19 -43.75
CA LEU A 147 63.00 -9.35 -44.13
C LEU A 147 62.59 -10.15 -42.89
N TYR A 148 63.53 -10.35 -41.95
CA TYR A 148 63.28 -11.04 -40.69
C TYR A 148 62.23 -10.32 -39.84
N ILE A 149 62.37 -9.00 -39.66
CA ILE A 149 61.43 -8.19 -38.87
C ILE A 149 60.03 -8.23 -39.47
N SER A 150 59.91 -8.19 -40.80
CA SER A 150 58.60 -8.21 -41.46
C SER A 150 57.90 -9.55 -41.27
N LEU A 151 58.63 -10.66 -41.42
CA LEU A 151 58.09 -12.01 -41.22
C LEU A 151 57.75 -12.26 -39.74
N ALA A 152 58.59 -11.79 -38.83
CA ALA A 152 58.35 -11.81 -37.40
C ALA A 152 57.07 -11.07 -37.00
N TYR A 153 56.82 -9.90 -37.59
CA TYR A 153 55.62 -9.11 -37.33
C TYR A 153 54.34 -9.91 -37.65
N ILE A 154 54.29 -10.59 -38.79
CA ILE A 154 53.15 -11.43 -39.21
C ILE A 154 52.89 -12.53 -38.18
N PHE A 155 53.94 -13.20 -37.70
CA PHE A 155 53.80 -14.25 -36.70
C PHE A 155 53.39 -13.71 -35.32
N THR A 156 53.87 -12.53 -34.93
CA THR A 156 53.39 -11.85 -33.71
C THR A 156 51.87 -11.62 -33.78
N LEU A 157 51.31 -11.24 -34.93
CA LEU A 157 49.86 -11.08 -35.10
C LEU A 157 49.08 -12.39 -34.99
N ILE A 158 49.60 -13.47 -35.60
CA ILE A 158 48.97 -14.80 -35.50
C ILE A 158 48.95 -15.28 -34.04
N SER A 159 50.02 -15.03 -33.29
CA SER A 159 50.10 -15.36 -31.87
C SER A 159 49.10 -14.56 -31.02
N ILE A 160 48.94 -13.26 -31.28
CA ILE A 160 47.91 -12.43 -30.62
C ILE A 160 46.53 -13.07 -30.78
N TYR A 161 46.17 -13.48 -32.00
CA TYR A 161 44.87 -14.09 -32.29
C TYR A 161 44.63 -15.38 -31.48
N ILE A 162 45.64 -16.26 -31.39
CA ILE A 162 45.53 -17.51 -30.64
C ILE A 162 45.35 -17.24 -29.13
N ILE A 163 46.08 -16.26 -28.59
CA ILE A 163 46.03 -15.89 -27.18
C ILE A 163 44.71 -15.22 -26.83
N GLU A 164 44.23 -14.29 -27.66
CA GLU A 164 42.91 -13.64 -27.50
C GLU A 164 41.81 -14.69 -27.35
N ARG A 165 41.83 -15.74 -28.17
CA ARG A 165 40.85 -16.83 -28.09
C ARG A 165 40.91 -17.60 -26.77
N LYS A 166 42.11 -17.83 -26.23
CA LYS A 166 42.29 -18.51 -24.93
C LYS A 166 41.83 -17.64 -23.76
N CYS A 167 42.21 -16.36 -23.78
CA CYS A 167 41.72 -15.35 -22.84
C CYS A 167 40.18 -15.28 -22.86
N SER A 168 39.56 -15.38 -24.04
CA SER A 168 38.10 -15.20 -24.24
C SER A 168 37.29 -16.18 -23.39
N ASN A 169 37.75 -17.42 -23.31
CA ASN A 169 37.07 -18.47 -22.57
C ASN A 169 36.96 -18.18 -21.07
N PHE A 170 37.95 -17.49 -20.49
CA PHE A 170 37.94 -17.09 -19.08
C PHE A 170 37.15 -15.80 -18.87
N ALA A 171 37.31 -14.82 -19.77
CA ALA A 171 36.59 -13.56 -19.70
C ALA A 171 35.07 -13.71 -19.78
N ILE A 172 34.56 -14.60 -20.64
CA ILE A 172 33.12 -14.88 -20.75
C ILE A 172 32.53 -15.28 -19.40
N LYS A 173 33.22 -16.20 -18.70
CA LYS A 173 32.75 -16.71 -17.40
C LYS A 173 32.78 -15.62 -16.34
N ILE A 174 33.83 -14.81 -16.28
CA ILE A 174 33.96 -13.70 -15.34
C ILE A 174 32.86 -12.65 -15.58
N ALA A 175 32.61 -12.28 -16.84
CA ALA A 175 31.59 -11.28 -17.16
C ALA A 175 30.16 -11.78 -16.93
N SER A 176 29.89 -13.07 -17.10
CA SER A 176 28.57 -13.67 -16.82
C SER A 176 28.14 -13.54 -15.35
N GLN A 177 29.10 -13.37 -14.43
CA GLN A 177 28.86 -13.18 -13.00
C GLN A 177 28.63 -11.70 -12.61
N GLY A 178 28.60 -10.79 -13.58
CA GLY A 178 28.33 -9.36 -13.38
C GLY A 178 29.60 -8.55 -13.10
N ILE A 179 29.90 -7.61 -13.99
CA ILE A 179 31.06 -6.71 -13.93
C ILE A 179 30.60 -5.25 -13.76
N GLU A 180 31.45 -4.43 -13.15
CA GLU A 180 31.25 -2.98 -13.11
C GLU A 180 31.76 -2.36 -14.42
N LEU A 181 30.88 -1.70 -15.17
CA LEU A 181 31.22 -1.02 -16.42
C LEU A 181 31.91 0.32 -16.12
N LYS A 182 33.24 0.39 -16.28
CA LYS A 182 34.02 1.65 -16.24
C LYS A 182 33.81 2.45 -17.55
N GLU A 183 34.27 3.70 -17.61
CA GLU A 183 34.17 4.58 -18.81
C GLU A 183 34.73 3.98 -20.11
N LYS A 184 35.61 2.96 -20.01
CA LYS A 184 36.18 2.26 -21.16
C LYS A 184 35.15 1.26 -21.72
N LYS A 185 34.63 1.56 -22.91
CA LYS A 185 33.52 0.84 -23.56
C LYS A 185 33.79 -0.64 -23.86
N PHE A 186 35.04 -1.06 -24.03
CA PHE A 186 35.39 -2.47 -24.30
C PHE A 186 36.82 -2.78 -23.80
N PHE A 187 37.11 -4.06 -23.56
CA PHE A 187 38.37 -4.52 -22.99
C PHE A 187 39.31 -5.02 -24.11
N GLY A 188 39.88 -4.17 -24.96
CA GLY A 188 40.75 -4.65 -26.05
C GLY A 188 41.26 -3.56 -26.98
N LEU A 189 41.67 -3.96 -28.19
CA LEU A 189 42.04 -3.04 -29.28
C LEU A 189 40.79 -2.54 -30.00
N SER A 190 40.73 -1.25 -30.32
CA SER A 190 39.61 -0.70 -31.10
C SER A 190 39.59 -1.28 -32.52
N GLN A 191 38.46 -1.19 -33.22
CA GLN A 191 38.42 -1.60 -34.63
C GLN A 191 39.44 -0.81 -35.47
N ARG A 192 39.66 0.47 -35.12
CA ARG A 192 40.70 1.32 -35.72
C ARG A 192 42.11 0.78 -35.46
N ASP A 193 42.40 0.39 -34.22
CA ASP A 193 43.73 -0.14 -33.88
C ASP A 193 43.97 -1.48 -34.56
N ASN A 194 42.95 -2.35 -34.60
CA ASN A 194 43.01 -3.60 -35.35
C ASN A 194 43.23 -3.37 -36.85
N PHE A 195 42.55 -2.38 -37.45
CA PHE A 195 42.80 -2.01 -38.85
C PHE A 195 44.25 -1.55 -39.07
N ILE A 196 44.79 -0.72 -38.18
CA ILE A 196 46.17 -0.24 -38.27
C ILE A 196 47.16 -1.40 -38.15
N ILE A 197 46.95 -2.29 -37.18
CA ILE A 197 47.85 -3.40 -36.84
C ILE A 197 47.80 -4.52 -37.91
N TYR A 198 46.62 -4.90 -38.39
CA TYR A 198 46.49 -6.02 -39.34
C TYR A 198 46.62 -5.61 -40.81
N LEU A 199 46.44 -4.32 -41.14
CA LEU A 199 46.46 -3.85 -42.53
C LEU A 199 47.54 -2.80 -42.78
N VAL A 200 47.52 -1.68 -42.05
CA VAL A 200 48.38 -0.52 -42.35
C VAL A 200 49.85 -0.83 -42.10
N LEU A 201 50.19 -1.37 -40.92
CA LEU A 201 51.58 -1.67 -40.55
C LEU A 201 52.22 -2.76 -41.42
N PRO A 202 51.56 -3.90 -41.74
CA PRO A 202 52.08 -4.87 -42.71
C PRO A 202 52.32 -4.30 -44.09
N ILE A 203 51.41 -3.46 -44.61
CA ILE A 203 51.55 -2.84 -45.94
C ILE A 203 52.73 -1.88 -45.94
N ILE A 204 52.88 -1.04 -44.92
CA ILE A 204 54.03 -0.14 -44.80
C ILE A 204 55.33 -0.94 -44.69
N GLY A 205 55.37 -1.97 -43.83
CA GLY A 205 56.55 -2.81 -43.62
C GLY A 205 56.98 -3.53 -44.90
N THR A 206 56.05 -4.18 -45.59
CA THR A 206 56.33 -4.87 -46.87
C THR A 206 56.73 -3.90 -47.98
N SER A 207 56.14 -2.71 -48.03
CA SER A 207 56.52 -1.64 -48.96
C SER A 207 57.96 -1.16 -48.69
N LEU A 208 58.34 -0.96 -47.43
CA LEU A 208 59.70 -0.60 -47.03
C LEU A 208 60.72 -1.68 -47.38
N VAL A 209 60.38 -2.96 -47.19
CA VAL A 209 61.22 -4.09 -47.62
C VAL A 209 61.42 -4.03 -49.13
N SER A 210 60.34 -3.85 -49.91
CA SER A 210 60.43 -3.79 -51.37
C SER A 210 61.26 -2.59 -51.87
N LEU A 211 61.15 -1.43 -51.22
CA LEU A 211 61.89 -0.22 -51.57
C LEU A 211 63.39 -0.37 -51.28
N HIS A 212 63.76 -0.93 -50.13
CA HIS A 212 65.15 -1.25 -49.82
C HIS A 212 65.72 -2.26 -50.82
N ALA A 213 64.93 -3.28 -51.17
CA ALA A 213 65.31 -4.30 -52.12
C ALA A 213 65.62 -3.69 -53.51
N VAL A 214 64.77 -2.77 -53.99
CA VAL A 214 64.96 -2.04 -55.25
C VAL A 214 66.17 -1.10 -55.18
N PHE A 215 66.32 -0.32 -54.11
CA PHE A 215 67.44 0.63 -53.95
C PHE A 215 68.80 -0.06 -54.05
N PHE A 216 68.97 -1.22 -53.41
CA PHE A 216 70.23 -1.98 -53.47
C PHE A 216 70.42 -2.74 -54.79
N SER A 217 69.34 -3.12 -55.47
CA SER A 217 69.41 -3.72 -56.80
C SER A 217 69.98 -2.77 -57.86
N PHE A 218 69.87 -1.45 -57.65
CA PHE A 218 70.31 -0.41 -58.58
C PHE A 218 71.65 0.25 -58.22
N HIS A 219 72.25 -0.03 -57.06
CA HIS A 219 73.58 0.48 -56.70
C HIS A 219 74.65 -0.56 -57.08
N PRO A 220 75.39 -0.41 -58.21
CA PRO A 220 76.42 -1.36 -58.59
C PRO A 220 77.65 -1.14 -57.71
N GLN A 221 78.17 -2.20 -57.08
CA GLN A 221 79.50 -2.16 -56.45
C GLN A 221 80.58 -2.12 -57.53
N THR A 222 81.04 -0.92 -57.90
CA THR A 222 82.19 -0.70 -58.78
C THR A 222 83.49 -1.20 -58.15
N ILE A 223 84.23 -1.97 -58.94
CA ILE A 223 85.52 -2.58 -58.64
C ILE A 223 86.61 -1.49 -58.68
N TYR A 224 87.41 -1.35 -57.62
CA TYR A 224 88.70 -0.65 -57.71
C TYR A 224 89.69 -1.56 -58.47
N PHE A 225 90.00 -1.20 -59.72
CA PHE A 225 91.18 -1.68 -60.44
C PHE A 225 92.24 -0.59 -60.38
N THR A 226 93.40 -0.85 -59.76
CA THR A 226 94.65 -0.15 -60.07
C THR A 226 95.80 -1.14 -60.13
N ASN A 227 96.53 -1.08 -61.25
CA ASN A 227 97.69 -1.85 -61.65
C ASN A 227 98.77 -1.93 -60.54
N ASP A 228 99.06 -3.13 -60.07
CA ASP A 228 100.42 -3.57 -59.79
C ASP A 228 100.48 -5.10 -59.86
N GLY A 229 101.48 -5.61 -60.58
CA GLY A 229 101.62 -7.00 -61.05
C GLY A 229 101.84 -8.08 -60.00
N ASN A 230 101.45 -7.86 -58.74
CA ASN A 230 101.54 -8.84 -57.64
C ASN A 230 100.19 -9.24 -57.03
N SER A 231 99.08 -8.78 -57.59
CA SER A 231 97.72 -9.02 -57.07
C SER A 231 97.19 -10.46 -57.29
N MET A 232 97.84 -11.28 -58.12
CA MET A 232 97.45 -12.69 -58.29
C MET A 232 97.83 -13.54 -57.06
N ASP A 233 98.95 -13.23 -56.40
CA ASP A 233 99.42 -13.96 -55.22
C ASP A 233 98.64 -13.58 -53.96
N THR A 234 98.20 -12.32 -53.86
CA THR A 234 97.28 -11.86 -52.80
C THR A 234 95.86 -12.40 -52.99
N MET A 235 95.39 -12.49 -54.24
CA MET A 235 94.09 -13.07 -54.57
C MET A 235 94.06 -14.60 -54.40
N MET A 236 95.16 -15.31 -54.73
CA MET A 236 95.30 -16.74 -54.43
C MET A 236 95.42 -17.00 -52.92
N LYS A 237 96.13 -16.16 -52.16
CA LYS A 237 96.17 -16.25 -50.69
C LYS A 237 94.80 -16.00 -50.05
N MET A 238 94.01 -15.03 -50.52
CA MET A 238 92.65 -14.81 -50.02
C MET A 238 91.66 -15.92 -50.42
N LYS A 239 91.85 -16.54 -51.59
CA LYS A 239 91.05 -17.68 -52.06
C LYS A 239 91.43 -19.00 -51.34
N GLN A 240 92.70 -19.18 -50.96
CA GLN A 240 93.17 -20.29 -50.11
C GLN A 240 92.76 -20.12 -48.63
N LEU A 241 92.57 -18.88 -48.15
CA LEU A 241 92.08 -18.59 -46.79
C LEU A 241 90.54 -18.59 -46.66
N GLY A 242 89.80 -18.87 -47.73
CA GLY A 242 88.34 -19.07 -47.66
C GLY A 242 87.53 -17.84 -47.19
N MET A 243 88.01 -16.62 -47.42
CA MET A 243 87.33 -15.40 -46.96
C MET A 243 87.07 -14.44 -48.12
N TYR A 244 85.86 -14.50 -48.69
CA TYR A 244 85.06 -13.44 -49.34
C TYR A 244 84.10 -14.10 -50.33
N ILE A 245 82.83 -14.29 -49.95
CA ILE A 245 81.77 -14.66 -50.89
C ILE A 245 81.31 -13.38 -51.57
N LYS A 246 81.90 -13.03 -52.73
CA LYS A 246 81.39 -11.95 -53.57
C LYS A 246 80.21 -12.49 -54.37
N MET A 247 78.99 -12.13 -53.99
CA MET A 247 77.80 -12.49 -54.76
C MET A 247 77.70 -11.60 -56.00
N ASN A 248 78.26 -12.05 -57.12
CA ASN A 248 78.04 -11.42 -58.42
C ASN A 248 76.66 -11.85 -58.94
N TYR A 249 75.60 -11.16 -58.52
CA TYR A 249 74.30 -11.33 -59.17
C TYR A 249 74.28 -10.58 -60.50
N THR A 250 73.86 -11.25 -61.56
CA THR A 250 73.56 -10.57 -62.83
C THR A 250 72.26 -9.76 -62.70
N LYS A 251 72.09 -8.66 -63.46
CA LYS A 251 70.83 -7.85 -63.46
C LYS A 251 69.53 -8.70 -63.55
N PRO A 252 69.45 -9.76 -64.40
CA PRO A 252 68.28 -10.63 -64.45
C PRO A 252 68.04 -11.44 -63.17
N GLU A 253 69.11 -11.88 -62.50
CA GLU A 253 69.02 -12.66 -61.26
C GLU A 253 68.57 -11.80 -60.08
N ILE A 254 69.06 -10.56 -60.00
CA ILE A 254 68.59 -9.57 -59.02
C ILE A 254 67.09 -9.31 -59.23
N MET A 255 66.66 -9.09 -60.47
CA MET A 255 65.26 -8.81 -60.77
C MET A 255 64.33 -10.00 -60.45
N ASN A 256 64.76 -11.24 -60.73
CA ASN A 256 64.02 -12.45 -60.35
C ASN A 256 63.95 -12.63 -58.81
N PHE A 257 65.03 -12.30 -58.11
CA PHE A 257 65.08 -12.33 -56.65
C PHE A 257 64.14 -11.29 -56.01
N MET A 258 64.13 -10.06 -56.53
CA MET A 258 63.20 -9.00 -56.14
C MET A 258 61.75 -9.40 -56.35
N PHE A 259 61.44 -9.98 -57.50
CA PHE A 259 60.09 -10.41 -57.82
C PHE A 259 59.58 -11.47 -56.82
N LYS A 260 60.41 -12.46 -56.46
CA LYS A 260 60.02 -13.51 -55.50
C LYS A 260 59.72 -12.96 -54.10
N ILE A 261 60.50 -12.00 -53.62
CA ILE A 261 60.31 -11.40 -52.29
C ILE A 261 59.08 -10.50 -52.27
N SER A 262 58.91 -9.65 -53.29
CA SER A 262 57.70 -8.83 -53.42
C SER A 262 56.44 -9.69 -53.54
N PHE A 263 56.51 -10.81 -54.25
CA PHE A 263 55.40 -11.76 -54.38
C PHE A 263 55.07 -12.46 -53.05
N ALA A 264 56.07 -12.94 -52.32
CA ALA A 264 55.86 -13.56 -51.01
C ALA A 264 55.28 -12.58 -49.97
N ASN A 265 55.75 -11.33 -49.98
CA ASN A 265 55.22 -10.26 -49.12
C ASN A 265 53.77 -9.92 -49.47
N ALA A 266 53.42 -9.86 -50.76
CA ALA A 266 52.04 -9.64 -51.21
C ALA A 266 51.10 -10.78 -50.79
N ILE A 267 51.53 -12.04 -50.89
CA ILE A 267 50.75 -13.18 -50.40
C ILE A 267 50.49 -13.05 -48.89
N SER A 268 51.52 -12.68 -48.12
CA SER A 268 51.39 -12.57 -46.67
C SER A 268 50.45 -11.44 -46.24
N THR A 269 50.53 -10.27 -46.88
CA THR A 269 49.57 -9.18 -46.60
C THR A 269 48.15 -9.58 -46.99
N CYS A 270 47.95 -10.25 -48.13
CA CYS A 270 46.65 -10.80 -48.51
C CYS A 270 46.08 -11.78 -47.48
N ILE A 271 46.91 -12.66 -46.90
CA ILE A 271 46.48 -13.58 -45.83
C ILE A 271 46.02 -12.80 -44.58
N LEU A 272 46.78 -11.80 -44.15
CA LEU A 272 46.39 -10.96 -43.00
C LEU A 272 45.09 -10.19 -43.24
N VAL A 273 44.90 -9.65 -44.45
CA VAL A 273 43.64 -9.00 -44.86
C VAL A 273 42.48 -9.99 -44.80
N LEU A 274 42.67 -11.20 -45.33
CA LEU A 274 41.64 -12.24 -45.32
C LEU A 274 41.25 -12.64 -43.88
N PHE A 275 42.22 -12.79 -42.98
CA PHE A 275 41.95 -13.08 -41.57
C PHE A 275 41.16 -11.95 -40.89
N TYR A 276 41.55 -10.69 -41.10
CA TYR A 276 40.83 -9.54 -40.58
C TYR A 276 39.38 -9.48 -41.12
N TYR A 277 39.20 -9.76 -42.41
CA TYR A 277 37.88 -9.81 -43.05
C TYR A 277 36.99 -10.92 -42.49
N ILE A 278 37.51 -12.15 -42.34
CA ILE A 278 36.77 -13.28 -41.75
C ILE A 278 36.34 -12.95 -40.31
N ARG A 279 37.23 -12.31 -39.52
CA ARG A 279 36.93 -11.90 -38.14
C ARG A 279 35.75 -10.94 -38.09
N ILE A 280 35.71 -9.91 -38.93
CA ILE A 280 34.60 -8.94 -38.97
C ILE A 280 33.30 -9.58 -39.46
N LEU A 281 33.35 -10.37 -40.53
CA LEU A 281 32.15 -10.98 -41.11
C LEU A 281 31.44 -11.92 -40.12
N ASN A 282 32.18 -12.73 -39.39
CA ASN A 282 31.61 -13.66 -38.42
C ASN A 282 30.90 -12.89 -37.29
N SER A 283 31.53 -11.84 -36.75
CA SER A 283 30.93 -10.99 -35.73
C SER A 283 29.67 -10.28 -36.24
N ALA A 284 29.72 -9.70 -37.44
CA ALA A 284 28.58 -9.01 -38.04
C ALA A 284 27.41 -9.95 -38.31
N LYS A 285 27.66 -11.18 -38.79
CA LYS A 285 26.64 -12.20 -39.04
C LYS A 285 25.97 -12.65 -37.74
N LEU A 286 26.74 -12.86 -36.67
CA LEU A 286 26.19 -13.18 -35.36
C LEU A 286 25.28 -12.05 -34.88
N MET A 287 25.76 -10.80 -34.91
CA MET A 287 24.99 -9.63 -34.48
C MET A 287 23.68 -9.48 -35.27
N GLN A 288 23.74 -9.66 -36.59
CA GLN A 288 22.56 -9.62 -37.45
C GLN A 288 21.56 -10.71 -37.08
N ASN A 289 22.03 -11.95 -36.88
CA ASN A 289 21.16 -13.06 -36.48
C ASN A 289 20.49 -12.79 -35.13
N SER A 290 21.21 -12.23 -34.15
CA SER A 290 20.66 -11.86 -32.85
C SER A 290 19.59 -10.78 -32.94
N LEU A 291 19.83 -9.75 -33.74
CA LEU A 291 18.85 -8.68 -33.98
C LEU A 291 17.64 -9.19 -34.75
N VAL A 292 17.83 -10.12 -35.69
CA VAL A 292 16.74 -10.79 -36.40
C VAL A 292 15.93 -11.67 -35.45
N MET A 293 16.54 -12.38 -34.49
CA MET A 293 15.80 -13.14 -33.47
C MET A 293 14.97 -12.23 -32.56
N LEU A 294 15.55 -11.10 -32.12
CA LEU A 294 14.82 -10.05 -31.39
C LEU A 294 13.63 -9.50 -32.20
N ASN A 295 13.84 -9.22 -33.48
CA ASN A 295 12.78 -8.71 -34.36
C ASN A 295 11.70 -9.76 -34.69
N ASN A 296 12.11 -11.02 -34.85
CA ASN A 296 11.22 -12.15 -35.11
C ASN A 296 10.50 -12.64 -33.87
N LYS A 297 10.59 -11.91 -32.74
CA LYS A 297 9.81 -12.10 -31.51
C LYS A 297 10.10 -13.41 -30.78
N ASN A 298 11.22 -14.07 -31.10
CA ASN A 298 11.64 -15.30 -30.42
C ASN A 298 12.74 -14.97 -29.42
N ILE A 299 12.34 -14.35 -28.31
CA ILE A 299 13.23 -14.00 -27.21
C ILE A 299 13.22 -15.18 -26.24
N ASP A 300 13.96 -16.24 -26.57
CA ASP A 300 14.22 -17.33 -25.63
C ASP A 300 15.63 -17.17 -25.02
N ASN A 301 15.71 -17.36 -23.70
CA ASN A 301 16.94 -17.21 -22.93
C ASN A 301 17.98 -18.30 -23.26
N ASN A 302 17.59 -19.36 -23.96
CA ASN A 302 18.50 -20.44 -24.36
C ASN A 302 19.44 -20.06 -25.53
N ASN A 303 19.17 -18.95 -26.22
CA ASN A 303 19.96 -18.49 -27.37
C ASN A 303 20.85 -17.29 -27.02
N LEU A 304 21.37 -17.21 -25.79
CA LEU A 304 22.39 -16.22 -25.46
C LEU A 304 23.68 -16.54 -26.21
N PHE A 305 24.15 -15.60 -27.04
CA PHE A 305 25.29 -15.80 -27.92
C PHE A 305 26.61 -15.80 -27.13
N GLU A 306 27.58 -16.64 -27.53
CA GLU A 306 28.94 -16.61 -26.99
C GLU A 306 29.63 -15.28 -27.37
N VAL A 307 30.14 -14.55 -26.37
CA VAL A 307 30.69 -13.20 -26.56
C VAL A 307 32.20 -13.16 -26.34
N ASN A 308 33.00 -12.83 -27.36
CA ASN A 308 34.46 -12.66 -27.18
C ASN A 308 34.83 -11.24 -26.69
N ILE A 309 34.80 -10.99 -25.38
CA ILE A 309 34.81 -9.65 -24.73
C ILE A 309 35.99 -8.73 -25.11
N PHE A 310 37.01 -9.23 -25.82
CA PHE A 310 38.20 -8.48 -26.20
C PHE A 310 38.09 -7.63 -27.46
N SER A 311 36.89 -7.49 -28.04
CA SER A 311 36.68 -6.65 -29.22
C SER A 311 35.41 -5.82 -29.12
N GLU A 312 35.41 -4.70 -29.85
CA GLU A 312 34.28 -3.78 -29.98
C GLU A 312 32.98 -4.49 -30.43
N ASP A 313 33.08 -5.42 -31.39
CA ASP A 313 31.94 -6.20 -31.87
C ASP A 313 31.30 -7.07 -30.78
N SER A 314 32.13 -7.64 -29.93
CA SER A 314 31.67 -8.49 -28.84
C SER A 314 31.05 -7.70 -27.71
N TYR A 315 31.54 -6.48 -27.43
CA TYR A 315 30.84 -5.62 -26.49
C TYR A 315 29.42 -5.30 -26.96
N THR A 316 29.24 -5.05 -28.26
CA THR A 316 27.91 -4.91 -28.87
C THR A 316 27.06 -6.17 -28.68
N MET A 317 27.63 -7.37 -28.85
CA MET A 317 26.93 -8.63 -28.58
C MET A 317 26.51 -8.78 -27.11
N HIS A 318 27.37 -8.38 -26.17
CA HIS A 318 27.01 -8.35 -24.75
C HIS A 318 25.82 -7.43 -24.47
N LEU A 319 25.79 -6.24 -25.07
CA LEU A 319 24.66 -5.32 -24.94
C LEU A 319 23.37 -5.93 -25.51
N ILE A 320 23.43 -6.62 -26.64
CA ILE A 320 22.28 -7.34 -27.21
C ILE A 320 21.76 -8.41 -26.25
N ASN A 321 22.64 -9.24 -25.67
CA ASN A 321 22.26 -10.23 -24.65
C ASN A 321 21.62 -9.56 -23.43
N ARG A 322 22.16 -8.42 -22.98
CA ARG A 322 21.57 -7.66 -21.87
C ARG A 322 20.18 -7.13 -22.20
N THR A 323 19.96 -6.65 -23.42
CA THR A 323 18.67 -6.19 -23.91
C THR A 323 17.64 -7.32 -23.96
N ILE A 324 18.02 -8.52 -24.44
CA ILE A 324 17.18 -9.75 -24.41
C ILE A 324 16.69 -10.03 -22.99
N LEU A 325 17.62 -10.07 -22.01
CA LEU A 325 17.29 -10.34 -20.61
C LEU A 325 16.38 -9.27 -19.99
N LEU A 326 16.56 -8.00 -20.35
CA LEU A 326 15.70 -6.91 -19.90
C LEU A 326 14.28 -7.05 -20.47
N PHE A 327 14.13 -7.41 -21.76
CA PHE A 327 12.81 -7.65 -22.36
C PHE A 327 12.08 -8.83 -21.73
N ASP A 328 12.78 -9.95 -21.50
CA ASP A 328 12.21 -11.12 -20.82
C ASP A 328 11.74 -10.77 -19.38
N SER A 329 12.54 -9.99 -18.65
CA SER A 329 12.15 -9.45 -17.33
C SER A 329 10.87 -8.60 -17.41
N ILE A 330 10.77 -7.71 -18.41
CA ILE A 330 9.58 -6.87 -18.64
C ILE A 330 8.34 -7.74 -18.93
N ILE A 331 8.46 -8.77 -19.79
CA ILE A 331 7.35 -9.66 -20.13
C ILE A 331 6.88 -10.43 -18.89
N ARG A 332 7.79 -10.94 -18.06
CA ARG A 332 7.44 -11.61 -16.79
C ARG A 332 6.73 -10.66 -15.83
N ASN A 333 7.26 -9.46 -15.63
CA ASN A 333 6.66 -8.46 -14.76
C ASN A 333 5.27 -8.06 -15.24
N ASN A 334 5.09 -7.81 -16.55
CA ASN A 334 3.78 -7.52 -17.13
C ASN A 334 2.79 -8.66 -16.91
N THR A 335 3.22 -9.92 -17.06
CA THR A 335 2.36 -11.09 -16.81
C THR A 335 1.92 -11.17 -15.35
N LYS A 336 2.83 -10.87 -14.42
CA LYS A 336 2.47 -10.77 -12.99
C LYS A 336 1.45 -9.66 -12.75
N THR A 337 1.70 -8.46 -13.26
CA THR A 337 0.77 -7.32 -13.14
C THR A 337 -0.61 -7.62 -13.74
N ILE A 338 -0.68 -8.36 -14.85
CA ILE A 338 -1.95 -8.82 -15.43
C ILE A 338 -2.74 -9.70 -14.45
N ASN A 339 -2.07 -10.67 -13.81
CA ASN A 339 -2.72 -11.55 -12.84
C ASN A 339 -3.21 -10.76 -11.61
N ASP A 340 -2.38 -9.83 -11.11
CA ASP A 340 -2.76 -8.94 -10.00
C ASP A 340 -3.99 -8.09 -10.37
N ILE A 341 -4.06 -7.56 -11.60
CA ILE A 341 -5.22 -6.80 -12.10
C ILE A 341 -6.48 -7.67 -12.16
N ASP A 342 -6.38 -8.93 -12.60
CA ASP A 342 -7.53 -9.84 -12.69
C ASP A 342 -8.10 -10.18 -11.30
N GLU A 343 -7.23 -10.44 -10.32
CA GLU A 343 -7.61 -10.66 -8.92
C GLU A 343 -8.30 -9.43 -8.32
N ILE A 344 -7.71 -8.24 -8.48
CA ILE A 344 -8.30 -6.97 -8.03
C ILE A 344 -9.65 -6.73 -8.72
N SER A 345 -9.76 -7.01 -10.01
CA SER A 345 -11.01 -6.85 -10.77
C SER A 345 -12.13 -7.74 -10.22
N LYS A 346 -11.81 -8.99 -9.84
CA LYS A 346 -12.78 -9.91 -9.23
C LYS A 346 -13.26 -9.41 -7.87
N MET A 347 -12.34 -9.04 -6.98
CA MET A 347 -12.70 -8.49 -5.66
C MET A 347 -13.56 -7.23 -5.80
N LEU A 348 -13.21 -6.34 -6.72
CA LEU A 348 -13.94 -5.10 -6.93
C LEU A 348 -15.36 -5.36 -7.49
N SER A 349 -15.53 -6.42 -8.29
CA SER A 349 -16.84 -6.86 -8.78
C SER A 349 -17.72 -7.39 -7.65
N GLU A 350 -17.15 -8.15 -6.71
CA GLU A 350 -17.87 -8.65 -5.52
C GLU A 350 -18.29 -7.48 -4.62
N ILE A 351 -17.39 -6.52 -4.38
CA ILE A 351 -17.68 -5.30 -3.61
C ILE A 351 -18.78 -4.47 -4.28
N SER A 352 -18.74 -4.30 -5.61
CA SER A 352 -19.78 -3.58 -6.35
C SER A 352 -21.15 -4.28 -6.25
N ALA A 353 -21.19 -5.61 -6.37
CA ALA A 353 -22.42 -6.37 -6.20
C ALA A 353 -22.99 -6.21 -4.77
N GLN A 354 -22.15 -6.35 -3.74
CA GLN A 354 -22.54 -6.18 -2.34
C GLN A 354 -23.00 -4.75 -2.04
N THR A 355 -22.33 -3.74 -2.61
CA THR A 355 -22.73 -2.34 -2.47
C THR A 355 -24.12 -2.10 -3.07
N THR A 356 -24.41 -2.70 -4.21
CA THR A 356 -25.73 -2.61 -4.85
C THR A 356 -26.82 -3.24 -3.99
N GLU A 357 -26.56 -4.40 -3.39
CA GLU A 357 -27.48 -5.02 -2.43
C GLU A 357 -27.71 -4.14 -1.20
N ASN A 358 -26.65 -3.55 -0.65
CA ASN A 358 -26.73 -2.62 0.48
C ASN A 358 -27.55 -1.37 0.15
N VAL A 359 -27.44 -0.85 -1.08
CA VAL A 359 -28.23 0.29 -1.56
C VAL A 359 -29.72 -0.05 -1.57
N ILE A 360 -30.09 -1.24 -2.03
CA ILE A 360 -31.49 -1.71 -2.02
C ILE A 360 -32.00 -1.83 -0.58
N LYS A 361 -31.25 -2.50 0.29
CA LYS A 361 -31.60 -2.68 1.71
C LYS A 361 -31.75 -1.35 2.44
N GLN A 362 -30.80 -0.43 2.27
CA GLN A 362 -30.87 0.88 2.91
C GLN A 362 -32.03 1.72 2.38
N SER A 363 -32.35 1.63 1.09
CA SER A 363 -33.51 2.33 0.52
C SER A 363 -34.82 1.85 1.15
N ALA A 364 -34.99 0.52 1.27
CA ALA A 364 -36.15 -0.06 1.94
C ALA A 364 -36.25 0.36 3.43
N ASN A 365 -35.12 0.33 4.15
CA ASN A 365 -35.09 0.77 5.55
C ASN A 365 -35.45 2.26 5.69
N ILE A 366 -35.01 3.12 4.77
CA ILE A 366 -35.36 4.55 4.78
C ILE A 366 -36.87 4.73 4.55
N GLU A 367 -37.46 3.99 3.60
CA GLU A 367 -38.91 4.03 3.37
C GLU A 367 -39.70 3.57 4.60
N GLU A 368 -39.25 2.51 5.27
CA GLU A 368 -39.86 2.04 6.52
C GLU A 368 -39.78 3.10 7.62
N ILE A 369 -38.60 3.70 7.83
CA ILE A 369 -38.45 4.75 8.84
C ILE A 369 -39.34 5.96 8.49
N LEU A 370 -39.43 6.38 7.23
CA LEU A 370 -40.32 7.46 6.82
C LEU A 370 -41.80 7.14 7.11
N ALA A 371 -42.25 5.90 6.86
CA ALA A 371 -43.60 5.47 7.19
C ALA A 371 -43.86 5.49 8.71
N THR A 372 -42.88 5.08 9.52
CA THR A 372 -42.99 5.18 10.99
C THR A 372 -43.05 6.63 11.45
N MET A 373 -42.24 7.52 10.89
CA MET A 373 -42.26 8.96 11.22
C MET A 373 -43.61 9.59 10.91
N GLN A 374 -44.22 9.24 9.77
CA GLN A 374 -45.56 9.73 9.43
C GLN A 374 -46.65 9.18 10.36
N SER A 375 -46.50 7.94 10.82
CA SER A 375 -47.39 7.34 11.83
C SER A 375 -47.26 8.03 13.18
N VAL A 376 -46.04 8.39 13.56
CA VAL A 376 -45.74 9.11 14.80
C VAL A 376 -46.27 10.55 14.76
N ASP A 377 -46.14 11.24 13.62
CA ASP A 377 -46.70 12.59 13.44
C ASP A 377 -48.23 12.61 13.61
N ASN A 378 -48.91 11.64 12.99
CA ASN A 378 -50.35 11.42 13.20
C ASN A 378 -50.70 11.11 14.65
N LEU A 379 -49.86 10.35 15.35
CA LEU A 379 -50.06 10.03 16.76
C LEU A 379 -49.88 11.28 17.63
N SER A 380 -48.85 12.11 17.39
CA SER A 380 -48.63 13.37 18.10
C SER A 380 -49.85 14.29 17.97
N ASN A 381 -50.41 14.42 16.77
CA ASN A 381 -51.63 15.21 16.53
C ASN A 381 -52.83 14.68 17.36
N LYS A 382 -53.02 13.35 17.42
CA LYS A 382 -54.08 12.75 18.26
C LYS A 382 -53.84 13.01 19.75
N ILE A 383 -52.61 12.87 20.21
CA ILE A 383 -52.27 13.11 21.60
C ILE A 383 -52.52 14.60 21.96
N GLU A 384 -52.19 15.53 21.07
CA GLU A 384 -52.50 16.96 21.27
C GLU A 384 -54.02 17.18 21.45
N THR A 385 -54.85 16.58 20.59
CA THR A 385 -56.31 16.70 20.73
C THR A 385 -56.82 16.16 22.07
N ASN A 386 -56.28 15.03 22.53
CA ASN A 386 -56.66 14.45 23.82
C ASN A 386 -56.28 15.37 24.99
N PHE A 387 -55.10 16.00 24.97
CA PHE A 387 -54.71 16.92 26.03
C PHE A 387 -55.54 18.21 26.03
N ASN A 388 -55.95 18.73 24.87
CA ASN A 388 -56.89 19.85 24.82
C ASN A 388 -58.24 19.48 25.47
N GLU A 389 -58.71 18.25 25.28
CA GLU A 389 -59.92 17.75 25.95
C GLU A 389 -59.73 17.64 27.46
N VAL A 390 -58.60 17.09 27.93
CA VAL A 390 -58.27 17.02 29.36
C VAL A 390 -58.22 18.40 30.01
N ILE A 391 -57.59 19.39 29.35
CA ILE A 391 -57.57 20.80 29.81
C ILE A 391 -59.00 21.35 29.92
N THR A 392 -59.84 21.07 28.92
CA THR A 392 -61.24 21.51 28.92
C THR A 392 -62.04 20.88 30.07
N VAL A 393 -61.87 19.58 30.32
CA VAL A 393 -62.52 18.87 31.43
C VAL A 393 -62.02 19.38 32.79
N ALA A 394 -60.72 19.64 32.93
CA ALA A 394 -60.15 20.22 34.14
C ALA A 394 -60.74 21.62 34.42
N SER A 395 -60.84 22.46 33.38
CA SER A 395 -61.46 23.78 33.47
C SER A 395 -62.95 23.71 33.86
N LYS A 396 -63.72 22.81 33.24
CA LYS A 396 -65.13 22.56 33.62
C LYS A 396 -65.27 22.07 35.06
N THR A 397 -64.37 21.20 35.52
CA THR A 397 -64.35 20.73 36.92
C THR A 397 -64.10 21.89 37.87
N MET A 398 -63.13 22.77 37.58
CA MET A 398 -62.88 23.96 38.38
C MET A 398 -64.11 24.88 38.45
N GLY A 399 -64.76 25.14 37.30
CA GLY A 399 -65.99 25.94 37.27
C GLY A 399 -67.15 25.29 38.05
N SER A 400 -67.28 23.96 37.98
CA SER A 400 -68.30 23.23 38.74
C SER A 400 -68.06 23.31 40.25
N VAL A 401 -66.78 23.23 40.67
CA VAL A 401 -66.41 23.45 42.08
C VAL A 401 -66.74 24.87 42.53
N ASP A 402 -66.46 25.89 41.71
CA ASP A 402 -66.81 27.28 42.04
C ASP A 402 -68.34 27.45 42.22
N THR A 403 -69.16 26.87 41.34
CA THR A 403 -70.62 26.89 41.51
C THR A 403 -71.08 26.13 42.76
N THR A 404 -70.38 25.06 43.13
CA THR A 404 -70.70 24.27 44.32
C THR A 404 -70.37 25.03 45.60
N PHE A 405 -69.28 25.82 45.60
CA PHE A 405 -68.95 26.73 46.71
C PHE A 405 -70.02 27.81 46.92
N VAL A 406 -70.64 28.31 45.85
CA VAL A 406 -71.79 29.24 45.96
C VAL A 406 -72.95 28.56 46.70
N GLY A 407 -73.34 27.35 46.29
CA GLY A 407 -74.42 26.60 46.96
C GLY A 407 -74.08 26.21 48.41
N LEU A 408 -72.81 25.95 48.72
CA LEU A 408 -72.34 25.69 50.09
C LEU A 408 -72.46 26.94 50.98
N ASN A 409 -72.12 28.12 50.45
CA ASN A 409 -72.31 29.38 51.17
C ASN A 409 -73.79 29.68 51.44
N GLU A 410 -74.66 29.46 50.46
CA GLU A 410 -76.11 29.58 50.66
C GLU A 410 -76.62 28.62 51.74
N ASN A 411 -76.10 27.38 51.78
CA ASN A 411 -76.45 26.41 52.81
C ASN A 411 -75.95 26.85 54.20
N PHE A 412 -74.74 27.39 54.31
CA PHE A 412 -74.24 27.95 55.57
C PHE A 412 -75.15 29.07 56.10
N ASP A 413 -75.64 29.94 55.22
CA ASP A 413 -76.55 31.01 55.62
C ASP A 413 -77.92 30.46 56.04
N LYS A 414 -78.44 29.43 55.38
CA LYS A 414 -79.67 28.74 55.79
C LYS A 414 -79.54 28.00 57.12
N ILE A 415 -78.41 27.35 57.38
CA ILE A 415 -78.12 26.71 58.66
C ILE A 415 -78.07 27.74 59.79
N LYS A 416 -77.47 28.92 59.56
CA LYS A 416 -77.50 30.02 60.53
C LYS A 416 -78.92 30.52 60.79
N GLU A 417 -79.72 30.70 59.75
CA GLU A 417 -81.13 31.12 59.84
C GLU A 417 -81.97 30.13 60.67
N ILE A 418 -81.81 28.82 60.41
CA ILE A 418 -82.46 27.74 61.18
C ILE A 418 -82.03 27.78 62.64
N THR A 419 -80.72 27.90 62.88
CA THR A 419 -80.14 27.94 64.23
C THR A 419 -80.71 29.11 65.04
N GLU A 420 -80.79 30.30 64.44
CA GLU A 420 -81.33 31.49 65.10
C GLU A 420 -82.84 31.38 65.33
N THR A 421 -83.60 30.93 64.33
CA THR A 421 -85.05 30.74 64.45
C THR A 421 -85.40 29.72 65.54
N ASN A 422 -84.66 28.62 65.61
CA ASN A 422 -84.85 27.59 66.62
C ASN A 422 -84.44 28.10 68.01
N ARG A 423 -83.36 28.89 68.13
CA ARG A 423 -82.97 29.57 69.38
C ARG A 423 -84.08 30.47 69.91
N VAL A 424 -84.67 31.31 69.05
CA VAL A 424 -85.80 32.19 69.39
C VAL A 424 -87.02 31.36 69.81
N THR A 425 -87.30 30.25 69.12
CA THR A 425 -88.41 29.35 69.44
C THR A 425 -88.24 28.74 70.84
N ILE A 426 -87.05 28.23 71.16
CA ILE A 426 -86.74 27.68 72.49
C ILE A 426 -86.87 28.76 73.57
N ASP A 427 -86.41 29.98 73.32
CA ASP A 427 -86.53 31.10 74.27
C ASP A 427 -88.00 31.47 74.54
N ASN A 428 -88.83 31.51 73.51
CA ASN A 428 -90.27 31.77 73.63
C ASN A 428 -91.00 30.65 74.40
N LEU A 429 -90.61 29.39 74.19
CA LEU A 429 -91.18 28.25 74.93
C LEU A 429 -90.77 28.26 76.40
N LYS A 430 -89.54 28.66 76.73
CA LYS A 430 -89.12 28.86 78.12
C LYS A 430 -89.98 29.92 78.82
N LYS A 431 -90.20 31.07 78.17
CA LYS A 431 -91.11 32.12 78.68
C LYS A 431 -92.55 31.62 78.82
N LEU A 432 -93.03 30.78 77.90
CA LEU A 432 -94.34 30.16 78.01
C LEU A 432 -94.41 29.23 79.23
N SER A 433 -93.38 28.41 79.45
CA SER A 433 -93.26 27.54 80.63
C SER A 433 -93.33 28.34 81.93
N GLU A 434 -92.62 29.47 82.02
CA GLU A 434 -92.70 30.39 83.18
C GLU A 434 -94.11 30.94 83.40
N LYS A 435 -94.81 31.34 82.32
CA LYS A 435 -96.20 31.82 82.42
C LYS A 435 -97.15 30.70 82.86
N ILE A 436 -96.97 29.48 82.37
CA ILE A 436 -97.76 28.32 82.76
C ILE A 436 -97.59 28.03 84.26
N HIS A 437 -96.37 28.14 84.80
CA HIS A 437 -96.12 28.05 86.25
C HIS A 437 -96.88 29.12 87.02
N ALA A 438 -96.83 30.38 86.58
CA ALA A 438 -97.57 31.46 87.24
C ALA A 438 -99.10 31.24 87.22
N ILE A 439 -99.66 30.73 86.11
CA ILE A 439 -101.09 30.38 86.03
C ILE A 439 -101.42 29.22 86.98
N ARG A 440 -100.55 28.21 87.06
CA ARG A 440 -100.72 27.09 88.01
C ARG A 440 -100.81 27.59 89.45
N ASP A 441 -100.00 28.56 89.84
CA ASP A 441 -100.04 29.16 91.19
C ASP A 441 -101.35 29.93 91.46
N VAL A 442 -101.86 30.66 90.46
CA VAL A 442 -103.16 31.34 90.55
C VAL A 442 -104.30 30.34 90.68
N ILE A 443 -104.31 29.28 89.86
CA ILE A 443 -105.34 28.23 89.91
C ILE A 443 -105.31 27.51 91.26
N ASN A 444 -104.12 27.19 91.79
CA ASN A 444 -103.99 26.62 93.14
C ASN A 444 -104.56 27.54 94.23
N SER A 445 -104.47 28.86 94.04
CA SER A 445 -105.05 29.84 94.97
C SER A 445 -106.57 29.91 94.86
N ILE A 446 -107.12 29.81 93.63
CA ILE A 446 -108.55 29.74 93.39
C ILE A 446 -109.14 28.45 93.97
N ASP A 447 -108.45 27.32 93.81
CA ASP A 447 -108.84 26.03 94.37
C ASP A 447 -108.97 26.12 95.90
N LYS A 448 -107.97 26.73 96.56
CA LYS A 448 -108.01 27.03 98.00
C LYS A 448 -109.16 27.96 98.38
N PHE A 449 -109.41 29.03 97.61
CA PHE A 449 -110.54 29.93 97.89
C PHE A 449 -111.89 29.25 97.71
N ALA A 450 -112.05 28.40 96.70
CA ALA A 450 -113.27 27.64 96.46
C ALA A 450 -113.50 26.61 97.56
N GLU A 451 -112.45 25.93 98.03
CA GLU A 451 -112.52 25.00 99.17
C GLU A 451 -112.87 25.73 100.49
N GLN A 452 -112.26 26.89 100.73
CA GLN A 452 -112.62 27.75 101.85
C GLN A 452 -114.07 28.25 101.76
N THR A 453 -114.51 28.71 100.59
CA THR A 453 -115.88 29.21 100.36
C THR A 453 -116.90 28.09 100.52
N LYS A 454 -116.60 26.89 100.01
CA LYS A 454 -117.40 25.67 100.23
C LYS A 454 -117.55 25.37 101.72
N THR A 455 -116.47 25.51 102.49
CA THR A 455 -116.48 25.28 103.94
C THR A 455 -117.29 26.36 104.69
N VAL A 456 -117.13 27.63 104.30
CA VAL A 456 -117.90 28.75 104.86
C VAL A 456 -119.39 28.60 104.54
N ALA A 457 -119.72 28.24 103.30
CA ALA A 457 -121.09 27.98 102.85
C ALA A 457 -121.71 26.81 103.60
N PHE A 458 -120.98 25.71 103.78
CA PHE A 458 -121.43 24.58 104.60
C PHE A 458 -121.72 24.99 106.06
N ASN A 459 -120.85 25.80 106.67
CA ASN A 459 -121.08 26.30 108.02
C ASN A 459 -122.29 27.25 108.09
N ALA A 460 -122.50 28.08 107.06
CA ALA A 460 -123.66 28.97 106.97
C ALA A 460 -124.98 28.21 106.73
N GLU A 461 -124.97 27.16 105.91
CA GLU A 461 -126.09 26.24 105.68
C GLU A 461 -126.50 25.55 107.00
N LEU A 462 -125.51 25.12 107.79
CA LEU A 462 -125.72 24.50 109.09
C LEU A 462 -126.34 25.46 110.12
N GLU A 463 -125.88 26.71 110.16
CA GLU A 463 -126.39 27.75 111.08
C GLU A 463 -127.78 28.27 110.66
N ALA A 464 -128.05 28.39 109.36
CA ALA A 464 -129.37 28.81 108.84
C ALA A 464 -130.48 27.80 109.17
N ASN A 465 -130.16 26.49 109.15
CA ASN A 465 -131.07 25.43 109.57
C ASN A 465 -131.41 25.46 111.07
N ASN A 466 -130.63 26.16 111.90
CA ASN A 466 -130.88 26.30 113.35
C ASN A 466 -131.89 27.43 113.69
N ILE A 467 -132.30 28.28 112.74
CA ILE A 467 -133.23 29.41 112.98
C ILE A 467 -134.63 29.07 112.42
N SER A 468 -135.58 28.76 113.31
CA SER A 468 -136.84 28.05 113.01
C SER A 468 -138.00 28.83 112.37
N ALA A 469 -137.81 30.11 111.96
CA ALA A 469 -138.89 30.88 111.31
C ALA A 469 -138.49 31.71 110.08
N ASN A 470 -137.21 32.13 109.95
CA ASN A 470 -136.71 32.94 108.82
C ASN A 470 -135.46 32.34 108.13
N GLY A 471 -134.99 31.15 108.52
CA GLY A 471 -133.72 30.56 108.06
C GLY A 471 -133.77 29.87 106.68
N VAL A 472 -134.96 29.56 106.16
CA VAL A 472 -135.15 28.75 104.93
C VAL A 472 -134.53 29.42 103.69
N ASP A 473 -134.71 30.74 103.53
CA ASP A 473 -134.11 31.48 102.41
C ASP A 473 -132.58 31.55 102.53
N PHE A 474 -132.04 31.59 103.76
CA PHE A 474 -130.59 31.57 104.01
C PHE A 474 -129.96 30.20 103.74
N THR A 475 -130.65 29.10 104.07
CA THR A 475 -130.20 27.74 103.73
C THR A 475 -130.10 27.57 102.21
N ASN A 476 -131.12 28.03 101.45
CA ASN A 476 -131.09 27.96 99.99
C ASN A 476 -129.93 28.75 99.37
N VAL A 477 -129.60 29.93 99.92
CA VAL A 477 -128.45 30.74 99.48
C VAL A 477 -127.13 30.05 99.81
N ALA A 478 -126.99 29.45 101.00
CA ALA A 478 -125.78 28.75 101.41
C ALA A 478 -125.55 27.45 100.59
N GLU A 479 -126.61 26.70 100.29
CA GLU A 479 -126.56 25.53 99.41
C GLU A 479 -126.15 25.91 97.98
N GLU A 480 -126.68 27.02 97.44
CA GLU A 480 -126.29 27.54 96.13
C GLU A 480 -124.82 28.01 96.11
N ILE A 481 -124.31 28.65 97.17
CA ILE A 481 -122.88 29.01 97.29
C ILE A 481 -122.00 27.75 97.37
N ARG A 482 -122.45 26.69 98.07
CA ARG A 482 -121.75 25.40 98.16
C ARG A 482 -121.71 24.70 96.81
N HIS A 483 -122.82 24.70 96.07
CA HIS A 483 -122.92 24.18 94.71
C HIS A 483 -122.02 24.96 93.74
N LEU A 484 -122.03 26.29 93.80
CA LEU A 484 -121.13 27.14 93.02
C LEU A 484 -119.65 26.87 93.33
N SER A 485 -119.31 26.70 94.61
CA SER A 485 -117.93 26.38 95.02
C SER A 485 -117.48 24.99 94.53
N ASN A 486 -118.37 23.99 94.53
CA ASN A 486 -118.09 22.69 93.92
C ASN A 486 -117.87 22.79 92.40
N ASN A 487 -118.69 23.59 91.70
CA ASN A 487 -118.51 23.84 90.28
C ASN A 487 -117.19 24.56 89.98
N ILE A 488 -116.77 25.50 90.85
CA ILE A 488 -115.46 26.15 90.75
C ILE A 488 -114.32 25.13 90.93
N LEU A 489 -114.40 24.25 91.94
CA LEU A 489 -113.41 23.17 92.16
C LEU A 489 -113.32 22.18 90.98
N GLU A 490 -114.44 21.88 90.34
CA GLU A 490 -114.44 21.02 89.14
C GLU A 490 -113.80 21.72 87.93
N LEU A 491 -114.10 23.02 87.75
CA LEU A 491 -113.51 23.84 86.69
C LEU A 491 -112.00 24.06 86.90
N THR A 492 -111.54 24.34 88.12
CA THR A 492 -110.11 24.48 88.45
C THR A 492 -109.36 23.18 88.18
N LYS A 493 -109.94 22.02 88.54
CA LYS A 493 -109.37 20.70 88.23
C LYS A 493 -109.24 20.47 86.73
N LYS A 494 -110.24 20.85 85.94
CA LYS A 494 -110.19 20.76 84.47
C LYS A 494 -109.11 21.67 83.87
N ILE A 495 -108.98 22.89 84.38
CA ILE A 495 -107.92 23.84 83.99
C ILE A 495 -106.54 23.29 84.39
N HIS A 496 -106.40 22.66 85.55
CA HIS A 496 -105.14 22.06 86.01
C HIS A 496 -104.65 20.96 85.06
N GLY A 497 -105.57 20.12 84.55
CA GLY A 497 -105.27 19.13 83.51
C GLY A 497 -104.71 19.80 82.25
N GLN A 498 -105.42 20.81 81.72
CA GLN A 498 -104.99 21.54 80.52
C GLN A 498 -103.63 22.23 80.69
N ILE A 499 -103.38 22.87 81.83
CA ILE A 499 -102.09 23.51 82.15
C ILE A 499 -100.96 22.47 82.17
N THR A 500 -101.22 21.28 82.70
CA THR A 500 -100.23 20.20 82.77
C THR A 500 -99.92 19.63 81.39
N ASP A 501 -100.93 19.47 80.54
CA ASP A 501 -100.75 19.04 79.15
C ASP A 501 -99.92 20.07 78.36
N ILE A 502 -100.20 21.37 78.52
CA ILE A 502 -99.42 22.45 77.86
C ILE A 502 -97.98 22.48 78.40
N ALA A 503 -97.78 22.29 79.71
CA ALA A 503 -96.43 22.22 80.29
C ALA A 503 -95.61 21.06 79.69
N TYR A 504 -96.19 19.87 79.62
CA TYR A 504 -95.56 18.69 79.04
C TYR A 504 -95.23 18.90 77.55
N ALA A 505 -96.19 19.42 76.77
CA ALA A 505 -95.97 19.74 75.37
C ALA A 505 -94.85 20.78 75.17
N SER A 506 -94.75 21.78 76.05
CA SER A 506 -93.68 22.78 76.01
C SER A 506 -92.31 22.17 76.30
N GLU A 507 -92.18 21.29 77.29
CA GLU A 507 -90.94 20.58 77.60
C GLU A 507 -90.50 19.66 76.45
N GLU A 508 -91.43 18.92 75.85
CA GLU A 508 -91.18 18.05 74.70
C GLU A 508 -90.65 18.84 73.49
N ILE A 509 -91.26 20.00 73.19
CA ILE A 509 -90.80 20.87 72.09
C ILE A 509 -89.42 21.47 72.42
N ILE A 510 -89.13 21.83 73.68
CA ILE A 510 -87.78 22.30 74.08
C ILE A 510 -86.73 21.19 73.89
N ALA A 511 -87.03 19.95 74.28
CA ALA A 511 -86.15 18.81 74.08
C ALA A 511 -85.89 18.56 72.58
N THR A 512 -86.95 18.59 71.77
CA THR A 512 -86.88 18.44 70.31
C THR A 512 -86.11 19.60 69.65
N GLY A 513 -86.30 20.84 70.11
CA GLY A 513 -85.56 22.02 69.65
C GLY A 513 -84.06 21.91 69.95
N ASN A 514 -83.68 21.47 71.16
CA ASN A 514 -82.27 21.23 71.50
C ASN A 514 -81.66 20.10 70.66
N TYR A 515 -82.41 19.04 70.38
CA TYR A 515 -81.98 17.99 69.46
C TYR A 515 -81.77 18.53 68.03
N CYS A 516 -82.69 19.38 67.54
CA CYS A 516 -82.57 20.06 66.26
C CYS A 516 -81.32 20.97 66.20
N MET A 517 -81.00 21.70 67.27
CA MET A 517 -79.75 22.48 67.38
C MET A 517 -78.51 21.60 67.22
N LYS A 518 -78.47 20.46 67.92
CA LYS A 518 -77.36 19.50 67.82
C LYS A 518 -77.21 18.97 66.40
N LYS A 519 -78.31 18.56 65.75
CA LYS A 519 -78.30 18.06 64.37
C LYS A 519 -77.91 19.10 63.34
N THR A 520 -78.33 20.35 63.53
CA THR A 520 -77.94 21.48 62.67
C THR A 520 -76.44 21.78 62.79
N ARG A 521 -75.87 21.69 64.01
CA ARG A 521 -74.42 21.82 64.23
C ARG A 521 -73.63 20.70 63.57
N GLU A 522 -74.05 19.44 63.74
CA GLU A 522 -73.44 18.29 63.04
C GLU A 522 -73.49 18.50 61.51
N GLY A 523 -74.61 18.99 60.97
CA GLY A 523 -74.75 19.32 59.55
C GLY A 523 -73.81 20.43 59.08
N ASN A 524 -73.59 21.45 59.91
CA ASN A 524 -72.65 22.54 59.64
C ASN A 524 -71.20 22.03 59.55
N GLU A 525 -70.79 21.17 60.50
CA GLU A 525 -69.45 20.56 60.51
C GLU A 525 -69.21 19.72 59.24
N ILE A 526 -70.22 18.98 58.77
CA ILE A 526 -70.16 18.25 57.50
C ILE A 526 -70.01 19.20 56.31
N CYS A 527 -70.72 20.33 56.28
CA CYS A 527 -70.60 21.32 55.21
C CYS A 527 -69.19 21.94 55.16
N VAL A 528 -68.57 22.23 56.31
CA VAL A 528 -67.18 22.72 56.37
C VAL A 528 -66.23 21.70 55.77
N LEU A 529 -66.34 20.42 56.15
CA LEU A 529 -65.52 19.35 55.59
C LEU A 529 -65.73 19.22 54.07
N LEU A 530 -66.96 19.38 53.59
CA LEU A 530 -67.29 19.33 52.17
C LEU A 530 -66.57 20.45 51.39
N GLY A 531 -66.52 21.67 51.95
CA GLY A 531 -65.76 22.79 51.39
C GLY A 531 -64.27 22.46 51.24
N GLU A 532 -63.64 21.89 52.26
CA GLU A 532 -62.23 21.46 52.18
C GLU A 532 -61.99 20.39 51.11
N LYS A 533 -62.92 19.43 50.96
CA LYS A 533 -62.82 18.40 49.90
C LYS A 533 -62.94 18.99 48.51
N PHE A 534 -63.85 19.96 48.30
CA PHE A 534 -63.98 20.64 47.02
C PHE A 534 -62.76 21.49 46.68
N GLU A 535 -62.12 22.14 47.64
CA GLU A 535 -60.86 22.87 47.41
C GLU A 535 -59.74 21.93 46.93
N ASN A 536 -59.63 20.74 47.54
CA ASN A 536 -58.69 19.72 47.08
C ASN A 536 -58.98 19.25 45.64
N ILE A 537 -60.25 19.12 45.26
CA ILE A 537 -60.66 18.78 43.89
C ILE A 537 -60.26 19.90 42.93
N LYS A 538 -60.49 21.16 43.28
CA LYS A 538 -60.09 22.33 42.47
C LYS A 538 -58.59 22.37 42.25
N GLN A 539 -57.80 22.15 43.30
CA GLN A 539 -56.33 22.11 43.20
C GLN A 539 -55.84 20.93 42.35
N SER A 540 -56.50 19.77 42.44
CA SER A 540 -56.19 18.59 41.61
C SER A 540 -56.51 18.84 40.14
N ALA A 541 -57.65 19.46 39.85
CA ALA A 541 -58.03 19.86 38.49
C ALA A 541 -57.05 20.88 37.91
N LYS A 542 -56.66 21.90 38.69
CA LYS A 542 -55.63 22.88 38.30
C LYS A 542 -54.29 22.21 37.96
N THR A 543 -53.84 21.30 38.82
CA THR A 543 -52.59 20.55 38.60
C THR A 543 -52.67 19.69 37.33
N THR A 544 -53.81 19.04 37.09
CA THR A 544 -54.06 18.25 35.87
C THR A 544 -54.01 19.12 34.62
N SER A 545 -54.60 20.31 34.66
CA SER A 545 -54.56 21.27 33.54
C SER A 545 -53.14 21.72 33.25
N MET A 546 -52.37 22.11 34.27
CA MET A 546 -50.97 22.54 34.10
C MET A 546 -50.10 21.40 33.56
N GLY A 547 -50.24 20.19 34.11
CA GLY A 547 -49.51 19.01 33.62
C GLY A 547 -49.81 18.71 32.16
N SER A 548 -51.07 18.85 31.74
CA SER A 548 -51.47 18.67 30.33
C SER A 548 -50.86 19.72 29.41
N THR A 549 -50.75 20.98 29.84
CA THR A 549 -50.07 22.04 29.08
C THR A 549 -48.58 21.73 28.91
N ASN A 550 -47.89 21.30 29.97
CA ASN A 550 -46.46 20.96 29.89
C ASN A 550 -46.20 19.77 28.94
N ILE A 551 -47.10 18.77 28.94
CA ILE A 551 -46.99 17.64 28.01
C ILE A 551 -47.22 18.12 26.57
N LYS A 552 -48.16 19.06 26.34
CA LYS A 552 -48.37 19.66 25.03
C LYS A 552 -47.13 20.38 24.50
N GLU A 553 -46.43 21.13 25.35
CA GLU A 553 -45.15 21.77 24.99
C GLU A 553 -44.08 20.73 24.64
N SER A 554 -43.96 19.67 25.45
CA SER A 554 -43.02 18.56 25.19
C SER A 554 -43.31 17.84 23.87
N LEU A 555 -44.59 17.66 23.53
CA LEU A 555 -45.00 17.08 22.24
C LEU A 555 -44.62 17.97 21.06
N HIS A 556 -44.70 19.29 21.22
CA HIS A 556 -44.29 20.22 20.17
C HIS A 556 -42.78 20.13 19.90
N GLU A 557 -41.95 20.06 20.95
CA GLU A 557 -40.51 19.81 20.81
C GLU A 557 -40.21 18.45 20.17
N GLN A 558 -40.98 17.43 20.52
CA GLN A 558 -40.85 16.09 19.96
C GLN A 558 -41.15 16.08 18.46
N THR A 559 -42.23 16.75 18.01
CA THR A 559 -42.57 16.89 16.60
C THR A 559 -41.48 17.63 15.82
N ASN A 560 -40.90 18.70 16.39
CA ASN A 560 -39.78 19.40 15.77
C ASN A 560 -38.56 18.49 15.61
N SER A 561 -38.28 17.64 16.59
CA SER A 561 -37.20 16.65 16.51
C SER A 561 -37.46 15.60 15.41
N PHE A 562 -38.71 15.18 15.22
CA PHE A 562 -39.07 14.28 14.11
C PHE A 562 -38.89 14.93 12.75
N HIS A 563 -39.21 16.21 12.58
CA HIS A 563 -38.92 16.93 11.34
C HIS A 563 -37.43 16.93 10.99
N GLN A 564 -36.56 17.11 11.98
CA GLN A 564 -35.10 17.04 11.79
C GLN A 564 -34.63 15.62 11.39
N ILE A 565 -35.24 14.58 11.96
CA ILE A 565 -34.96 13.19 11.57
C ILE A 565 -35.36 12.96 10.11
N VAL A 566 -36.53 13.44 9.68
CA VAL A 566 -36.98 13.34 8.29
C VAL A 566 -36.03 14.07 7.33
N GLU A 567 -35.54 15.25 7.68
CA GLU A 567 -34.55 15.97 6.89
C GLU A 567 -33.24 15.18 6.77
N THR A 568 -32.76 14.62 7.89
CA THR A 568 -31.56 13.79 7.93
C THR A 568 -31.73 12.53 7.07
N LEU A 569 -32.89 11.87 7.12
CA LEU A 569 -33.21 10.72 6.28
C LEU A 569 -33.23 11.08 4.79
N SER A 570 -33.69 12.27 4.41
CA SER A 570 -33.62 12.76 3.03
C SER A 570 -32.17 12.89 2.55
N GLN A 571 -31.28 13.40 3.41
CA GLN A 571 -29.84 13.47 3.12
C GLN A 571 -29.22 12.07 2.99
N ILE A 572 -29.59 11.13 3.88
CA ILE A 572 -29.14 9.73 3.80
C ILE A 572 -29.62 9.11 2.49
N ALA A 573 -30.89 9.29 2.11
CA ALA A 573 -31.45 8.78 0.85
C ALA A 573 -30.70 9.30 -0.39
N LYS A 574 -30.25 10.57 -0.35
CA LYS A 574 -29.39 11.13 -1.40
C LYS A 574 -28.02 10.44 -1.44
N SER A 575 -27.41 10.21 -0.29
CA SER A 575 -26.13 9.49 -0.19
C SER A 575 -26.22 8.04 -0.67
N VAL A 576 -27.31 7.34 -0.35
CA VAL A 576 -27.59 5.98 -0.83
C VAL A 576 -27.69 5.93 -2.36
N ARG A 577 -28.39 6.90 -2.97
CA ARG A 577 -28.45 7.01 -4.44
C ARG A 577 -27.06 7.26 -5.05
N ASN A 578 -26.25 8.11 -4.43
CA ASN A 578 -24.88 8.34 -4.87
C ASN A 578 -24.01 7.09 -4.77
N PHE A 579 -24.17 6.27 -3.73
CA PHE A 579 -23.49 4.98 -3.63
C PHE A 579 -23.89 4.03 -4.76
N GLY A 580 -25.17 3.97 -5.13
CA GLY A 580 -25.64 3.17 -6.27
C GLY A 580 -25.00 3.61 -7.59
N ALA A 581 -24.94 4.92 -7.85
CA ALA A 581 -24.28 5.48 -9.03
C ALA A 581 -22.77 5.17 -9.05
N SER A 582 -22.08 5.35 -7.93
CA SER A 582 -20.66 5.01 -7.78
C SER A 582 -20.40 3.52 -8.00
N SER A 583 -21.26 2.64 -7.48
CA SER A 583 -21.17 1.19 -7.70
C SER A 583 -21.27 0.83 -9.18
N THR A 584 -22.17 1.47 -9.91
CA THR A 584 -22.31 1.29 -11.37
C THR A 584 -21.06 1.73 -12.12
N SER A 585 -20.49 2.90 -11.75
CA SER A 585 -19.24 3.39 -12.36
C SER A 585 -18.03 2.50 -12.05
N ILE A 586 -17.99 1.88 -10.86
CA ILE A 586 -16.99 0.86 -10.50
C ILE A 586 -17.12 -0.35 -11.43
N ALA A 587 -18.35 -0.85 -11.66
CA ALA A 587 -18.58 -1.96 -12.58
C ALA A 587 -18.07 -1.67 -14.00
N GLU A 588 -18.37 -0.49 -14.55
CA GLU A 588 -17.84 -0.07 -15.86
C GLU A 588 -16.30 0.01 -15.89
N THR A 589 -15.69 0.45 -14.79
CA THR A 589 -14.23 0.54 -14.67
C THR A 589 -13.59 -0.84 -14.61
N ILE A 590 -14.22 -1.80 -13.96
CA ILE A 590 -13.79 -3.21 -13.94
C ILE A 590 -13.79 -3.78 -15.36
N ASP A 591 -14.83 -3.53 -16.15
CA ASP A 591 -14.88 -3.99 -17.54
C ASP A 591 -13.73 -3.41 -18.38
N LYS A 592 -13.42 -2.12 -18.20
CA LYS A 592 -12.27 -1.47 -18.85
C LYS A 592 -10.93 -2.07 -18.38
N LEU A 593 -10.78 -2.36 -17.08
CA LEU A 593 -9.57 -2.99 -16.54
C LEU A 593 -9.37 -4.40 -17.12
N ARG A 594 -10.43 -5.20 -17.19
CA ARG A 594 -10.40 -6.53 -17.81
C ARG A 594 -10.06 -6.45 -19.29
N GLN A 595 -10.63 -5.50 -20.02
CA GLN A 595 -10.30 -5.27 -21.42
C GLN A 595 -8.80 -4.93 -21.60
N ASN A 596 -8.28 -4.00 -20.80
CA ASN A 596 -6.86 -3.62 -20.85
C ASN A 596 -5.94 -4.78 -20.47
N SER A 597 -6.28 -5.52 -19.42
CA SER A 597 -5.54 -6.71 -18.98
C SER A 597 -5.47 -7.76 -20.10
N SER A 598 -6.60 -8.04 -20.76
CA SER A 598 -6.68 -8.96 -21.90
C SER A 598 -5.84 -8.49 -23.09
N HIS A 599 -5.79 -7.18 -23.35
CA HIS A 599 -4.98 -6.60 -24.42
C HIS A 599 -3.47 -6.75 -24.14
N ILE A 600 -3.02 -6.45 -22.92
CA ILE A 600 -1.61 -6.64 -22.54
C ILE A 600 -1.25 -8.13 -22.58
N LEU A 601 -2.13 -9.02 -22.15
CA LEU A 601 -1.90 -10.47 -22.21
C LEU A 601 -1.78 -10.96 -23.67
N ALA A 602 -2.62 -10.46 -24.57
CA ALA A 602 -2.52 -10.75 -25.99
C ALA A 602 -1.19 -10.25 -26.59
N LEU A 603 -0.72 -9.06 -26.19
CA LEU A 603 0.58 -8.53 -26.58
C LEU A 603 1.72 -9.41 -26.05
N ASN A 604 1.73 -9.75 -24.77
CA ASN A 604 2.76 -10.62 -24.17
C ASN A 604 2.79 -12.00 -24.84
N ASN A 605 1.63 -12.60 -25.10
CA ASN A 605 1.53 -13.88 -25.79
C ASN A 605 2.07 -13.78 -27.22
N LYS A 606 1.78 -12.69 -27.96
CA LYS A 606 2.33 -12.46 -29.30
C LYS A 606 3.86 -12.41 -29.32
N TYR A 607 4.51 -12.00 -28.23
CA TYR A 607 5.97 -11.97 -28.08
C TYR A 607 6.58 -13.24 -27.47
N LYS A 608 5.76 -14.19 -26.99
CA LYS A 608 6.21 -15.52 -26.54
C LYS A 608 5.99 -16.63 -27.58
N LYS A 609 4.99 -16.50 -28.46
CA LYS A 609 4.44 -17.64 -29.22
C LYS A 609 5.12 -17.99 -30.56
N THR A 610 6.40 -17.66 -30.77
CA THR A 610 7.11 -18.02 -32.01
C THR A 610 7.90 -19.34 -31.96
N GLU A 611 7.85 -20.09 -30.86
CA GLU A 611 8.45 -21.44 -30.81
C GLU A 611 7.61 -22.51 -31.53
N ASN A 612 6.28 -22.43 -31.52
CA ASN A 612 5.45 -23.58 -31.95
C ASN A 612 5.03 -23.56 -33.43
N ALA A 613 5.46 -22.56 -34.22
CA ALA A 613 5.06 -22.46 -35.63
C ALA A 613 6.07 -23.09 -36.61
N GLN A 614 7.26 -23.51 -36.16
CA GLN A 614 8.28 -24.10 -37.04
C GLN A 614 8.49 -25.62 -36.87
N GLU A 615 8.05 -26.23 -35.78
CA GLU A 615 8.11 -27.71 -35.63
C GLU A 615 6.91 -28.45 -36.26
N GLY A 616 5.89 -27.73 -36.74
CA GLY A 616 4.70 -28.32 -37.35
C GLY A 616 4.77 -28.58 -38.86
N ASN A 617 5.90 -28.29 -39.52
CA ASN A 617 6.02 -28.38 -40.98
C ASN A 617 7.13 -29.35 -41.47
N SER A 618 7.59 -30.24 -40.59
CA SER A 618 8.43 -31.39 -40.96
C SER A 618 7.86 -32.68 -40.38
N LEU A 619 6.80 -33.17 -41.01
CA LEU A 619 6.41 -34.57 -41.01
C LEU A 619 6.10 -34.99 -42.44
#